data_AF-A0A1H4Y6F8-F1
#
_entry.id   AF-A0A1H4Y6F8-F1
#
_cell.length_a   1.000
_cell.length_b   1.000
_cell.length_c   1.000
_cell.angle_alpha   90.00
_cell.angle_beta   90.00
_cell.angle_gamma   90.00
#
_symmetry.space_group_name_H-M   'P 1'
#
loop_
_entity.id
_entity.type
_entity.pdbx_description
1 polymer ?
#
loop_
_entity_poly.entity_id
_entity_poly.type
_entity_poly.pdbx_seq_one_letter_code
_entity_poly.pdbx_strand_id
1 'polypeptide(L)'
;MESKYNSKLKKQQERELLDEYHKLVTEQALEPLYQSFIEWKQGELPYFELTERIHLFHKKNQEIYKDFEYTGRQELVLLAKMKLGRLTKEEILEYSWLLERWGYEDNNS
;
A
#
# COMPACT_ATOMS: atom_id res chain seq x y z
N MET A 1 26.90 16.20 -11.53
CA MET A 1 25.63 16.41 -12.25
C MET A 1 25.07 15.04 -12.59
N GLU A 2 24.00 14.60 -11.92
CA GLU A 2 23.29 13.39 -12.36
C GLU A 2 22.76 13.62 -13.78
N SER A 3 23.02 12.68 -14.69
CA SER A 3 22.55 12.81 -16.06
C SER A 3 21.02 12.83 -16.09
N LYS A 4 20.44 13.60 -17.01
CA LYS A 4 18.98 13.68 -17.22
C LYS A 4 18.35 12.30 -17.50
N TYR A 5 19.15 11.36 -18.02
CA TYR A 5 18.79 9.95 -18.23
C TYR A 5 18.62 9.18 -16.91
N ASN A 6 19.55 9.33 -15.96
CA ASN A 6 19.46 8.71 -14.64
C ASN A 6 18.23 9.20 -13.86
N SER A 7 17.89 10.49 -13.99
CA SER A 7 16.66 11.02 -13.38
C SER A 7 15.38 10.43 -13.95
N LYS A 8 15.32 10.19 -15.28
CA LYS A 8 14.15 9.59 -15.92
C LYS A 8 13.97 8.12 -15.53
N LEU A 9 15.08 7.37 -15.47
CA LEU A 9 15.09 5.97 -15.05
C LEU A 9 14.65 5.84 -13.58
N LYS A 10 15.19 6.66 -12.68
CA LYS A 10 14.79 6.69 -11.27
C LYS A 10 13.28 6.96 -11.11
N LYS A 11 12.74 7.95 -11.82
CA LYS A 11 11.29 8.24 -11.81
C LYS A 11 10.44 7.09 -12.32
N GLN A 12 10.96 6.29 -13.26
CA GLN A 12 10.26 5.11 -13.75
C GLN A 12 10.26 3.99 -12.70
N GLN A 13 11.42 3.68 -12.11
CA GLN A 13 11.53 2.68 -11.05
C GLN A 13 10.64 3.02 -9.85
N GLU A 14 10.58 4.31 -9.47
CA GLU A 14 9.66 4.77 -8.43
C GLU A 14 8.19 4.54 -8.81
N ARG A 15 7.79 4.79 -10.06
CA ARG A 15 6.41 4.53 -10.49
C ARG A 15 6.08 3.04 -10.43
N GLU A 16 6.96 2.18 -10.94
CA GLU A 16 6.77 0.73 -10.90
C GLU A 16 6.66 0.21 -9.46
N LEU A 17 7.47 0.73 -8.55
CA LEU A 17 7.37 0.42 -7.11
C LEU A 17 6.03 0.86 -6.52
N LEU A 18 5.58 2.07 -6.85
CA LEU A 18 4.31 2.60 -6.35
C LEU A 18 3.11 1.84 -6.93
N ASP A 19 3.16 1.44 -8.20
CA ASP A 19 2.13 0.62 -8.82
C ASP A 19 2.02 -0.76 -8.14
N GLU A 20 3.17 -1.37 -7.81
CA GLU A 20 3.20 -2.63 -7.07
C GLU A 20 2.66 -2.47 -5.65
N TYR A 21 3.03 -1.40 -4.95
CA TYR A 21 2.52 -1.12 -3.61
C TYR A 21 1.02 -0.83 -3.63
N HIS A 22 0.54 -0.04 -4.59
CA HIS A 22 -0.89 0.25 -4.77
C HIS A 22 -1.68 -1.03 -5.01
N LYS A 23 -1.17 -1.91 -5.88
CA LYS A 23 -1.76 -3.23 -6.12
C LYS A 23 -1.84 -4.03 -4.81
N LEU A 24 -0.75 -4.14 -4.06
CA LEU A 24 -0.71 -4.88 -2.80
C LEU A 24 -1.79 -4.43 -1.81
N VAL A 25 -1.87 -3.13 -1.52
CA VAL A 25 -2.83 -2.62 -0.53
C VAL A 25 -4.28 -2.73 -1.01
N THR A 26 -4.50 -2.62 -2.32
CA THR A 26 -5.83 -2.79 -2.92
C THR A 26 -6.27 -4.24 -2.83
N GLU A 27 -5.40 -5.20 -3.18
CA GLU A 27 -5.69 -6.64 -3.08
C GLU A 27 -5.93 -7.06 -1.61
N GLN A 28 -5.13 -6.55 -0.67
CA GLN A 28 -5.37 -6.77 0.76
C GLN A 28 -6.71 -6.21 1.24
N ALA A 29 -7.15 -5.06 0.69
CA ALA A 29 -8.45 -4.50 1.00
C ALA A 29 -9.62 -5.27 0.34
N LEU A 30 -9.36 -5.92 -0.79
CA LEU A 30 -10.33 -6.76 -1.50
C LEU A 30 -10.55 -8.12 -0.82
N GLU A 31 -9.53 -8.69 -0.17
CA GLU A 31 -9.61 -10.04 0.41
C GLU A 31 -10.82 -10.25 1.36
N PRO A 32 -11.11 -9.34 2.33
CA PRO A 32 -12.30 -9.49 3.17
C PRO A 32 -13.61 -9.38 2.40
N LEU A 33 -13.64 -8.57 1.33
CA LEU A 33 -14.81 -8.46 0.47
C LEU A 33 -15.02 -9.74 -0.34
N TYR A 34 -13.93 -10.33 -0.85
CA TYR A 34 -13.98 -11.63 -1.53
C TYR A 34 -14.55 -12.71 -0.62
N GLN A 35 -14.07 -12.81 0.62
CA GLN A 35 -14.61 -13.74 1.61
C GLN A 35 -16.12 -13.51 1.85
N SER A 36 -16.55 -12.26 1.89
CA SER A 36 -17.98 -11.91 2.03
C SER A 36 -18.83 -12.41 0.85
N PHE A 37 -18.30 -12.40 -0.38
CA PHE A 37 -18.98 -12.99 -1.52
C PHE A 37 -19.10 -14.52 -1.41
N ILE A 38 -18.08 -15.19 -0.85
CA ILE A 38 -18.12 -16.64 -0.60
C ILE A 38 -19.21 -16.97 0.44
N GLU A 39 -19.23 -16.26 1.57
CA GLU A 39 -20.23 -16.44 2.64
C GLU A 39 -21.65 -16.22 2.12
N TRP A 40 -21.86 -15.17 1.30
CA TRP A 40 -23.16 -14.90 0.69
C TRP A 40 -23.58 -16.02 -0.27
N LYS A 41 -22.67 -16.51 -1.11
CA LYS A 41 -22.94 -17.61 -2.05
C LYS A 41 -23.31 -18.91 -1.33
N GLN A 42 -22.79 -19.12 -0.12
CA GLN A 42 -23.10 -20.27 0.73
C GLN A 42 -24.39 -20.10 1.54
N GLY A 43 -24.99 -18.90 1.54
CA GLY A 43 -26.18 -18.57 2.34
C GLY A 43 -25.87 -18.21 3.79
N GLU A 44 -24.60 -18.04 4.14
CA GLU A 44 -24.13 -17.69 5.49
C GLU A 44 -24.19 -16.18 5.73
N LEU A 45 -24.17 -15.37 4.66
CA LEU A 45 -24.29 -13.92 4.71
C LEU A 45 -25.54 -13.44 3.96
N PRO A 46 -26.48 -12.72 4.62
CA PRO A 46 -27.61 -12.10 3.95
C PRO A 46 -27.19 -11.06 2.90
N TYR A 47 -28.00 -10.88 1.85
CA TYR A 47 -27.65 -9.96 0.75
C TYR A 47 -27.43 -8.51 1.25
N PHE A 48 -28.20 -8.04 2.24
CA PHE A 48 -28.08 -6.68 2.75
C PHE A 48 -26.75 -6.44 3.47
N GLU A 49 -26.23 -7.45 4.17
CA GLU A 49 -24.91 -7.38 4.81
C GLU A 49 -23.79 -7.37 3.76
N LEU A 50 -23.90 -8.20 2.72
CA LEU A 50 -22.95 -8.14 1.60
C LEU A 50 -22.93 -6.75 0.96
N THR A 51 -24.10 -6.15 0.74
CA THR A 51 -24.16 -4.79 0.17
C THR A 51 -23.49 -3.77 1.08
N GLU A 52 -23.66 -3.84 2.40
CA GLU A 52 -22.96 -2.93 3.32
C GLU A 52 -21.44 -3.15 3.27
N ARG A 53 -20.97 -4.40 3.22
CA ARG A 53 -19.53 -4.71 3.10
C ARG A 53 -18.94 -4.17 1.79
N ILE A 54 -19.68 -4.19 0.68
CA ILE A 54 -19.29 -3.53 -0.58
C ILE A 54 -19.14 -2.00 -0.38
N HIS A 55 -20.08 -1.35 0.31
CA HIS A 55 -19.99 0.09 0.60
C HIS A 55 -18.78 0.43 1.48
N LEU A 56 -18.49 -0.39 2.50
CA LEU A 56 -17.31 -0.22 3.35
C LEU A 56 -16.01 -0.37 2.54
N PHE A 57 -15.95 -1.35 1.64
CA PHE A 57 -14.83 -1.49 0.72
C PHE A 57 -14.65 -0.24 -0.15
N HIS A 58 -15.74 0.31 -0.72
CA HIS A 58 -15.63 1.53 -1.52
C HIS A 58 -15.07 2.72 -0.74
N LYS A 59 -15.47 2.89 0.53
CA LYS A 59 -14.89 3.93 1.41
C LYS A 59 -13.39 3.70 1.63
N LYS A 60 -12.99 2.47 1.96
CA LYS A 60 -11.57 2.13 2.15
C LYS A 60 -10.75 2.30 0.88
N ASN A 61 -11.28 1.94 -0.28
CA ASN A 61 -10.59 2.13 -1.56
C ASN A 61 -10.44 3.62 -1.91
N GLN A 62 -11.39 4.46 -1.53
CA GLN A 62 -11.25 5.92 -1.63
C GLN A 62 -10.14 6.44 -0.71
N GLU A 63 -9.99 5.90 0.50
CA GLU A 63 -8.89 6.25 1.41
C GLU A 63 -7.54 5.87 0.82
N ILE A 64 -7.41 4.64 0.27
CA ILE A 64 -6.20 4.21 -0.45
C ILE A 64 -5.86 5.19 -1.57
N TYR A 65 -6.83 5.57 -2.40
CA TYR A 65 -6.59 6.54 -3.47
C TYR A 65 -6.08 7.89 -2.94
N LYS A 66 -6.70 8.40 -1.85
CA LYS A 66 -6.28 9.66 -1.21
C LYS A 66 -4.87 9.57 -0.66
N ASP A 67 -4.49 8.45 -0.05
CA ASP A 67 -3.13 8.25 0.45
C ASP A 67 -2.10 8.37 -0.68
N PHE A 68 -2.38 7.80 -1.86
CA PHE A 68 -1.46 7.89 -3.00
C PHE A 68 -1.43 9.27 -3.66
N GLU A 69 -2.54 10.01 -3.63
CA GLU A 69 -2.61 11.35 -4.23
C GLU A 69 -2.03 12.44 -3.33
N TYR A 70 -2.24 12.35 -2.01
CA TYR A 70 -1.91 13.42 -1.06
C TYR A 70 -0.64 13.17 -0.23
N THR A 71 -0.11 11.95 -0.20
CA THR A 71 1.18 11.68 0.46
C THR A 71 2.32 12.24 -0.39
N GLY A 72 3.29 12.88 0.27
CA GLY A 72 4.49 13.36 -0.40
C GLY A 72 5.23 12.22 -1.10
N ARG A 73 5.66 12.43 -2.35
CA ARG A 73 6.26 11.36 -3.18
C ARG A 73 7.41 10.61 -2.49
N GLN A 74 8.26 11.31 -1.74
CA GLN A 74 9.37 10.69 -1.02
C GLN A 74 8.88 9.76 0.10
N GLU A 75 7.92 10.22 0.91
CA GLU A 75 7.30 9.41 1.97
C GLU A 75 6.57 8.20 1.39
N LEU A 76 5.85 8.37 0.28
CA LEU A 76 5.12 7.29 -0.37
C LEU A 76 6.07 6.21 -0.93
N VAL A 77 7.21 6.61 -1.51
CA VAL A 77 8.25 5.67 -1.97
C VAL A 77 8.87 4.93 -0.78
N LEU A 78 9.19 5.61 0.31
CA LEU A 78 9.72 4.99 1.52
C LEU A 78 8.72 3.98 2.12
N LEU A 79 7.45 4.37 2.21
CA LEU A 79 6.37 3.51 2.69
C LEU A 79 6.21 2.27 1.80
N ALA A 80 6.24 2.45 0.49
CA ALA A 80 6.20 1.34 -0.47
C ALA A 80 7.37 0.38 -0.27
N LYS A 81 8.60 0.90 -0.12
CA LYS A 81 9.78 0.07 0.18
C LYS A 81 9.62 -0.68 1.49
N MET A 82 9.12 -0.04 2.54
CA MET A 82 8.88 -0.68 3.83
C MET A 82 7.88 -1.84 3.68
N LYS A 83 6.71 -1.59 3.07
CA LYS A 83 5.64 -2.59 2.92
C LYS A 83 6.02 -3.72 1.96
N LEU A 84 6.92 -3.49 1.01
CA LEU A 84 7.43 -4.50 0.09
C LEU A 84 8.74 -5.17 0.57
N GLY A 85 9.28 -4.81 1.73
CA GLY A 85 10.52 -5.38 2.28
C GLY A 85 11.78 -5.01 1.48
N ARG A 86 11.82 -3.80 0.92
CA ARG A 86 12.88 -3.28 0.02
C ARG A 86 13.61 -2.05 0.57
N LEU A 87 13.53 -1.80 1.88
CA LEU A 87 14.32 -0.74 2.52
C LEU A 87 15.81 -1.07 2.47
N THR A 88 16.65 -0.06 2.21
CA THR A 88 18.10 -0.21 2.38
C THR A 88 18.51 0.12 3.82
N LYS A 89 19.72 -0.29 4.23
CA LYS A 89 20.26 0.02 5.56
C LYS A 89 20.38 1.52 5.78
N GLU A 90 20.78 2.26 4.75
CA GLU A 90 20.88 3.72 4.79
C GLU A 90 19.51 4.35 5.04
N GLU A 91 18.47 3.85 4.36
CA GLU A 91 17.10 4.34 4.54
C GLU A 91 16.54 4.01 5.93
N ILE A 92 16.87 2.83 6.48
CA ILE A 92 16.48 2.46 7.86
C ILE A 92 17.13 3.42 8.86
N LEU A 93 18.42 3.74 8.69
CA LEU A 93 19.13 4.64 9.57
C LEU A 93 18.66 6.10 9.43
N GLU A 94 18.45 6.58 8.20
CA GLU A 94 18.04 7.95 7.90
C GLU A 94 16.60 8.24 8.35
N TYR A 95 15.69 7.26 8.20
CA TYR A 95 14.27 7.42 8.45
C TYR A 95 13.75 6.59 9.65
N SER A 96 14.63 6.18 10.56
CA SER A 96 14.29 5.33 11.71
C SER A 96 13.05 5.80 12.47
N TRP A 97 13.00 7.07 12.86
CA TRP A 97 11.86 7.66 13.60
C TRP A 97 10.53 7.55 12.85
N LEU A 98 10.55 7.68 11.51
CA LEU A 98 9.36 7.65 10.67
C LEU A 98 8.91 6.19 10.46
N LEU A 99 9.86 5.29 10.27
CA LEU A 99 9.63 3.85 10.16
C LEU A 99 9.05 3.29 11.47
N GLU A 100 9.59 3.67 12.62
CA GLU A 100 9.05 3.31 13.95
C GLU A 100 7.61 3.80 14.10
N ARG A 101 7.33 5.05 13.71
CA ARG A 101 5.95 5.59 13.71
C ARG A 101 5.00 4.78 12.83
N TRP A 102 5.50 4.18 11.75
CA TRP A 102 4.73 3.31 10.85
C TRP A 102 4.72 1.83 11.28
N GLY A 103 5.28 1.52 12.45
CA GLY A 103 5.30 0.16 13.01
C GLY A 103 6.29 -0.76 12.32
N TYR A 104 7.38 -0.23 11.77
CA TYR A 104 8.48 -1.04 11.29
C TYR A 104 9.25 -1.64 12.48
N GLU A 105 9.35 -2.96 12.51
CA GLU A 105 10.19 -3.70 13.43
C GLU A 105 11.40 -4.24 12.65
N ASP A 106 12.61 -3.79 13.01
CA ASP A 106 13.83 -4.29 12.39
C ASP A 106 14.13 -5.71 12.87
N ASN A 107 13.67 -6.69 12.09
CA ASN A 107 13.87 -8.10 12.39
C ASN A 107 15.30 -8.62 12.06
N ASN A 108 16.26 -7.74 11.74
CA ASN A 108 17.64 -8.09 11.38
C ASN A 108 18.70 -7.51 12.36
N SER A 109 18.47 -7.63 13.68
CA SER A 109 19.54 -7.50 14.67
C SER A 109 20.39 -8.76 14.79
#